data_AF-A0A957PGK1-F1
#
_entry.id   AF-A0A957PGK1-F1
#
_cell.length_a   1.000
_cell.length_b   1.000
_cell.length_c   1.000
_cell.angle_alpha   90.00
_cell.angle_beta   90.00
_cell.angle_gamma   90.00
#
_symmetry.space_group_name_H-M   'P 1'
#
loop_
_entity.id
_entity.type
_entity.pdbx_description
1 polymer ?
#
loop_
_entity_poly.entity_id
_entity_poly.type
_entity_poly.pdbx_seq_one_letter_code
_entity_poly.pdbx_strand_id
1 'polypeptide(L)'
;MSSRLPFINAGVFFSGWLLILYAGADHPPPPGFVVLVLLDLCAALLVFWRVPRYLRWIAEKHHQLFRVTLDGLVAGLAFALVAMVLSTLLGDDPFIRSTGDDRTIWFGVLGFVGAVSAVTIYVVNWVMFALYQKQ
;
A
#
# COMPACT_ATOMS: atom_id res chain seq x y z
N MET A 1 -15.13 -0.35 -18.88
CA MET A 1 -14.78 -0.09 -17.46
C MET A 1 -14.21 1.31 -17.35
N SER A 2 -14.70 2.13 -16.42
CA SER A 2 -14.29 3.53 -16.29
C SER A 2 -12.76 3.66 -16.17
N SER A 3 -12.14 4.37 -17.12
CA SER A 3 -10.70 4.68 -17.13
C SER A 3 -10.24 5.45 -15.89
N ARG A 4 -11.18 5.92 -15.05
CA ARG A 4 -10.93 6.75 -13.87
C ARG A 4 -10.74 5.94 -12.58
N LEU A 5 -11.23 4.71 -12.50
CA LEU A 5 -11.17 3.90 -11.26
C LEU A 5 -9.74 3.69 -10.74
N PRO A 6 -8.73 3.38 -11.58
CA PRO A 6 -7.36 3.26 -11.10
C PRO A 6 -6.83 4.56 -10.48
N PHE A 7 -7.13 5.71 -11.09
CA PHE A 7 -6.74 7.03 -10.58
C PHE A 7 -7.38 7.35 -9.24
N ILE A 8 -8.69 7.08 -9.10
CA ILE A 8 -9.41 7.31 -7.85
C ILE A 8 -8.83 6.45 -6.72
N ASN A 9 -8.62 5.15 -6.97
CA ASN A 9 -8.05 4.25 -5.96
C ASN A 9 -6.63 4.68 -5.55
N ALA A 10 -5.77 5.01 -6.51
CA ALA A 10 -4.41 5.44 -6.23
C ALA A 10 -4.38 6.79 -5.49
N GLY A 11 -5.23 7.75 -5.89
CA GLY A 11 -5.33 9.05 -5.23
C GLY A 11 -5.83 8.93 -3.80
N VAL A 12 -6.91 8.18 -3.57
CA VAL A 12 -7.44 7.95 -2.21
C VAL A 12 -6.44 7.19 -1.36
N PHE A 13 -5.77 6.18 -1.91
CA PHE A 13 -4.72 5.44 -1.20
C PHE A 13 -3.59 6.36 -0.76
N PHE A 14 -3.02 7.12 -1.71
CA PHE A 14 -1.92 8.05 -1.44
C PHE A 14 -2.32 9.12 -0.43
N SER A 15 -3.45 9.80 -0.63
CA SER A 15 -3.89 10.84 0.30
C SER A 15 -4.20 10.29 1.68
N GLY A 16 -4.82 9.10 1.76
CA GLY A 16 -5.11 8.45 3.04
C GLY A 16 -3.85 8.10 3.82
N TRP A 17 -2.87 7.46 3.18
CA TRP A 17 -1.60 7.10 3.82
C TRP A 17 -0.73 8.31 4.12
N LEU A 18 -0.66 9.30 3.23
CA LEU A 18 0.04 10.55 3.47
C LEU A 18 -0.47 11.25 4.74
N LEU A 19 -1.78 11.29 4.95
CA LEU A 19 -2.37 11.85 6.18
C LEU A 19 -1.99 11.04 7.43
N ILE A 20 -2.04 9.72 7.36
CA ILE A 20 -1.65 8.83 8.47
C ILE A 20 -0.17 9.01 8.81
N LEU A 21 0.70 9.00 7.80
CA LEU A 21 2.14 9.19 7.95
C LEU A 21 2.44 10.56 8.55
N TYR A 22 1.79 11.61 8.06
CA TYR A 22 1.98 12.96 8.56
C TYR A 22 1.50 13.12 10.01
N ALA A 23 0.36 12.52 10.37
CA ALA A 23 -0.15 12.52 11.74
C ALA A 23 0.73 11.75 12.72
N GLY A 24 1.49 10.77 12.23
CA GLY A 24 2.46 10.01 13.03
C GLY A 24 3.87 10.60 13.08
N ALA A 25 4.15 11.67 12.33
CA ALA A 25 5.48 12.27 12.27
C ALA A 25 5.65 13.38 13.32
N ASP A 26 6.88 13.56 13.80
CA ASP A 26 7.24 14.72 14.60
C ASP A 26 7.02 16.03 13.82
N HIS A 27 6.77 17.14 14.52
CA HIS A 27 6.55 18.44 13.89
C HIS A 27 7.63 19.45 14.29
N PRO A 28 8.37 20.05 13.33
CA PRO A 28 8.29 19.81 11.88
C PRO A 28 8.83 18.43 11.47
N PRO A 29 8.31 17.83 10.37
CA PRO A 29 8.73 16.50 9.95
C PRO A 29 10.23 16.47 9.64
N PRO A 30 10.95 15.43 10.09
CA PRO A 30 12.38 15.31 9.84
C PRO A 30 12.64 15.13 8.33
N PRO A 31 13.85 15.46 7.83
CA PRO A 31 14.18 15.32 6.41
C PRO A 31 13.93 13.91 5.85
N GLY A 32 14.10 12.88 6.68
CA GLY A 32 13.81 11.48 6.35
C GLY A 32 12.36 11.20 5.96
N PHE A 33 11.40 12.05 6.38
CA PHE A 33 10.00 11.92 6.03
C PHE A 33 9.76 11.99 4.52
N VAL A 34 10.60 12.70 3.76
CA VAL A 34 10.50 12.75 2.30
C VAL A 34 10.64 11.36 1.68
N VAL A 35 11.48 10.48 2.25
CA VAL A 35 11.64 9.10 1.78
C VAL A 35 10.35 8.31 1.97
N LEU A 36 9.66 8.50 3.10
CA LEU A 36 8.36 7.88 3.35
C LEU A 36 7.30 8.34 2.34
N VAL A 37 7.24 9.64 2.04
CA VAL A 37 6.33 10.19 1.03
C VAL A 37 6.61 9.61 -0.36
N LEU A 38 7.89 9.45 -0.73
CA LEU A 38 8.28 8.85 -2.01
C LEU A 38 7.90 7.36 -2.06
N LEU A 39 8.09 6.61 -0.97
CA LEU A 39 7.66 5.21 -0.89
C LEU A 39 6.14 5.07 -1.00
N ASP A 40 5.39 5.95 -0.33
CA ASP A 40 3.93 5.99 -0.43
C ASP A 40 3.47 6.32 -1.86
N LEU A 41 4.13 7.27 -2.53
CA LEU A 41 3.86 7.57 -3.94
C LEU A 41 4.13 6.34 -4.83
N CYS A 42 5.24 5.62 -4.61
CA CYS A 42 5.52 4.38 -5.32
C CYS A 42 4.44 3.30 -5.06
N ALA A 43 3.96 3.19 -3.82
CA ALA A 43 2.87 2.27 -3.47
C ALA A 43 1.56 2.66 -4.17
N ALA A 44 1.23 3.95 -4.24
CA ALA A 44 0.07 4.46 -4.96
C ALA A 44 0.15 4.18 -6.48
N LEU A 45 1.34 4.31 -7.08
CA LEU A 45 1.56 3.93 -8.48
C LEU A 45 1.40 2.42 -8.69
N LEU A 46 1.85 1.60 -7.73
CA LEU A 46 1.62 0.16 -7.77
C LEU A 46 0.12 -0.15 -7.70
N VAL A 47 -0.64 0.53 -6.84
CA VAL A 47 -2.12 0.43 -6.76
C VAL A 47 -2.74 0.80 -8.09
N PHE A 48 -2.36 1.95 -8.68
CA PHE A 48 -2.83 2.38 -9.99
C PHE A 48 -2.65 1.29 -11.05
N TRP A 49 -1.45 0.70 -11.11
CA TRP A 49 -1.14 -0.36 -12.07
C TRP A 49 -1.91 -1.65 -11.78
N ARG A 50 -2.20 -1.94 -10.51
CA ARG A 50 -2.78 -3.21 -10.08
C ARG A 50 -4.30 -3.27 -10.15
N VAL A 51 -4.98 -2.16 -9.89
CA VAL A 51 -6.46 -2.07 -9.89
C VAL A 51 -7.10 -2.65 -11.17
N PRO A 52 -6.61 -2.39 -12.40
CA PRO A 52 -7.16 -3.01 -13.61
C PRO A 52 -7.15 -4.55 -13.61
N ARG A 53 -6.21 -5.19 -12.91
CA ARG A 53 -6.16 -6.65 -12.78
C ARG A 53 -7.23 -7.15 -11.80
N TYR A 54 -7.41 -6.47 -10.68
CA TYR A 54 -8.47 -6.79 -9.71
C TYR A 54 -9.86 -6.64 -10.32
N LEU A 55 -10.07 -5.57 -11.07
CA LEU A 55 -11.29 -5.32 -11.82
C LEU A 55 -11.60 -6.46 -12.83
N ARG A 56 -10.59 -6.97 -13.56
CA ARG A 56 -10.77 -8.13 -14.45
C ARG A 56 -11.20 -9.38 -13.68
N TRP A 57 -10.55 -9.69 -12.56
CA TRP A 57 -10.92 -10.85 -11.73
C TRP A 57 -12.35 -10.75 -11.17
N ILE A 58 -12.76 -9.55 -10.79
CA ILE A 58 -14.15 -9.26 -10.36
C ILE A 58 -15.12 -9.52 -11.51
N ALA A 59 -14.83 -9.02 -12.71
CA ALA A 59 -15.69 -9.17 -13.90
C ALA A 59 -15.82 -10.64 -14.34
N GLU A 60 -14.76 -11.43 -14.20
CA GLU A 60 -14.73 -12.87 -14.48
C GLU A 60 -15.43 -13.71 -13.39
N LYS A 61 -16.04 -13.07 -12.37
CA LYS A 61 -16.67 -13.72 -11.19
C LYS A 61 -15.76 -14.71 -10.45
N HIS A 62 -14.46 -14.56 -10.61
CA HIS A 62 -13.49 -15.35 -9.88
C HIS A 62 -13.19 -14.65 -8.55
N HIS A 63 -13.75 -15.17 -7.46
CA HIS A 63 -13.45 -14.71 -6.10
C HIS A 63 -12.03 -15.13 -5.71
N GLN A 64 -11.05 -14.27 -6.01
CA GLN A 64 -9.63 -14.55 -5.80
C GLN A 64 -9.07 -13.84 -4.55
N LEU A 65 -9.87 -13.75 -3.47
CA LEU A 65 -9.46 -13.06 -2.23
C LEU A 65 -8.11 -13.55 -1.69
N PHE A 66 -7.85 -14.86 -1.74
CA PHE A 66 -6.58 -15.44 -1.33
C PHE A 66 -5.41 -14.90 -2.18
N ARG A 67 -5.57 -14.83 -3.50
CA ARG A 67 -4.53 -14.30 -4.39
C ARG A 67 -4.33 -12.80 -4.20
N VAL A 68 -5.40 -12.03 -3.97
CA VAL A 68 -5.31 -10.60 -3.65
C VAL A 68 -4.56 -10.39 -2.33
N THR A 69 -4.84 -11.23 -1.33
CA THR A 69 -4.15 -11.19 -0.03
C THR A 69 -2.65 -11.47 -0.21
N LEU A 70 -2.29 -12.51 -0.96
CA LEU A 70 -0.89 -12.82 -1.27
C LEU A 70 -0.21 -11.71 -2.06
N ASP A 71 -0.90 -11.10 -3.01
CA ASP A 71 -0.38 -9.99 -3.81
C ASP A 71 -0.07 -8.76 -2.96
N GLY A 72 -0.99 -8.41 -2.04
CA GLY A 72 -0.77 -7.35 -1.05
C GLY A 72 0.34 -7.69 -0.05
N LEU A 73 0.40 -8.93 0.41
CA LEU A 73 1.48 -9.41 1.30
C LEU A 73 2.84 -9.27 0.62
N VAL A 74 2.99 -9.78 -0.61
CA VAL A 74 4.25 -9.70 -1.37
C VAL A 74 4.64 -8.24 -1.61
N ALA A 75 3.69 -7.38 -1.97
CA ALA A 75 3.96 -5.95 -2.12
C ALA A 75 4.43 -5.32 -0.80
N GLY A 76 3.73 -5.57 0.30
CA GLY A 76 4.11 -5.07 1.63
C GLY A 76 5.49 -5.53 2.07
N LEU A 77 5.81 -6.81 1.87
CA LEU A 77 7.15 -7.36 2.16
C LEU A 77 8.24 -6.78 1.26
N ALA A 78 7.95 -6.52 -0.02
CA ALA A 78 8.88 -5.85 -0.92
C ALA A 78 9.18 -4.42 -0.46
N PHE A 79 8.16 -3.66 -0.05
CA PHE A 79 8.35 -2.32 0.53
C PHE A 79 9.12 -2.37 1.86
N ALA A 80 8.86 -3.38 2.70
CA ALA A 80 9.63 -3.60 3.93
C ALA A 80 11.12 -3.83 3.63
N LEU A 81 11.42 -4.67 2.64
CA LEU A 81 12.79 -4.92 2.21
C LEU A 81 13.46 -3.64 1.68
N VAL A 82 12.75 -2.88 0.83
CA VAL A 82 13.26 -1.60 0.30
C VAL A 82 13.54 -0.62 1.44
N ALA A 83 12.61 -0.48 2.40
CA ALA A 83 12.80 0.40 3.55
C ALA A 83 14.02 -0.01 4.39
N MET A 84 14.24 -1.32 4.60
CA MET A 84 15.43 -1.83 5.30
C MET A 84 16.73 -1.56 4.53
N VAL A 85 16.74 -1.75 3.21
CA VAL A 85 17.92 -1.44 2.40
C VAL A 85 18.22 0.06 2.43
N LEU A 86 17.19 0.90 2.28
CA LEU A 86 17.35 2.35 2.34
C LEU A 86 17.86 2.83 3.70
N SER A 87 17.37 2.26 4.81
CA SER A 87 17.87 2.61 6.14
C SER A 87 19.34 2.24 6.31
N THR A 88 19.78 1.09 5.78
CA THR A 88 21.21 0.72 5.82
C THR A 88 22.11 1.61 4.96
N LEU A 89 21.61 2.09 3.80
CA LEU A 89 22.39 2.92 2.87
C LEU A 89 22.46 4.39 3.29
N LEU A 90 21.44 4.90 3.97
CA LEU A 90 21.35 6.32 4.34
C LEU A 90 21.99 6.63 5.70
N GLY A 91 22.43 5.62 6.46
CA GLY A 91 23.01 5.78 7.81
C GLY A 91 21.97 6.02 8.91
N ASP A 92 22.41 5.94 10.18
CA ASP A 92 21.52 6.07 11.35
C ASP A 92 20.72 7.39 11.34
N ASP A 93 19.40 7.24 11.57
CA ASP A 93 18.33 8.23 11.73
C ASP A 93 17.70 8.83 10.45
N PRO A 94 16.84 8.01 9.79
CA PRO A 94 15.46 8.47 9.59
C PRO A 94 14.38 7.46 10.04
N PHE A 95 14.77 6.25 10.46
CA PHE A 95 13.87 5.22 10.95
C PHE A 95 14.37 4.76 12.31
N ILE A 96 13.53 4.92 13.34
CA ILE A 96 13.67 4.48 14.74
C ILE A 96 14.83 3.50 14.93
N ARG A 97 15.84 3.84 15.76
CA ARG A 97 16.91 2.94 16.22
C ARG A 97 16.31 1.59 16.60
N SER A 98 16.36 0.65 15.66
CA SER A 98 15.65 -0.61 15.76
C SER A 98 16.67 -1.72 16.00
N THR A 99 16.51 -2.36 17.15
CA THR A 99 17.17 -3.62 17.48
C THR A 99 16.78 -4.69 16.44
N GLY A 100 17.55 -5.78 16.32
CA GLY A 100 17.27 -6.84 15.33
C GLY A 100 15.83 -7.39 15.40
N ASP A 101 15.26 -7.45 16.61
CA ASP A 101 13.88 -7.89 16.85
C ASP A 101 12.83 -6.92 16.28
N ASP A 102 13.10 -5.62 16.34
CA ASP A 102 12.19 -4.59 15.83
C ASP A 102 12.05 -4.65 14.30
N ARG A 103 13.12 -5.05 13.59
CA ARG A 103 13.09 -5.18 12.12
C ARG A 103 12.16 -6.30 11.67
N THR A 104 12.19 -7.44 12.36
CA THR A 104 11.32 -8.58 12.06
C THR A 104 9.85 -8.22 12.31
N ILE A 105 9.57 -7.50 13.40
CA ILE A 105 8.22 -7.01 13.71
C ILE A 105 7.74 -6.07 12.60
N TRP A 106 8.54 -5.06 12.22
CA TRP A 106 8.19 -4.14 11.14
C TRP A 106 7.99 -4.83 9.79
N PHE A 107 8.78 -5.87 9.49
CA PHE A 107 8.59 -6.69 8.29
C PHE A 107 7.22 -7.37 8.29
N GLY A 108 6.84 -7.99 9.41
CA GLY A 108 5.52 -8.60 9.59
C GLY A 108 4.38 -7.58 9.48
N VAL A 109 4.52 -6.42 10.14
CA VAL A 109 3.53 -5.33 10.11
C VAL A 109 3.33 -4.82 8.69
N LEU A 110 4.39 -4.52 7.95
CA LEU A 110 4.27 -4.03 6.56
C LEU A 110 3.68 -5.07 5.62
N GLY A 111 4.04 -6.35 5.80
CA GLY A 111 3.38 -7.44 5.08
C GLY A 111 1.88 -7.50 5.35
N PHE A 112 1.49 -7.46 6.62
CA PHE A 112 0.08 -7.49 7.03
C PHE A 112 -0.69 -6.27 6.50
N VAL A 113 -0.14 -5.06 6.66
CA VAL A 113 -0.72 -3.81 6.16
C VAL A 113 -0.88 -3.84 4.64
N GLY A 114 0.10 -4.37 3.91
CA GLY A 114 0.02 -4.56 2.46
C GLY A 114 -1.12 -5.50 2.07
N ALA A 115 -1.26 -6.63 2.77
CA ALA A 115 -2.35 -7.58 2.56
C ALA A 115 -3.73 -6.95 2.81
N VAL A 116 -3.90 -6.28 3.96
CA VAL A 116 -5.15 -5.57 4.33
C VAL A 116 -5.48 -4.49 3.31
N SER A 117 -4.50 -3.71 2.87
CA SER A 117 -4.69 -2.65 1.89
C SER A 117 -5.18 -3.21 0.54
N ALA A 118 -4.53 -4.27 0.04
CA ALA A 118 -4.94 -4.91 -1.22
C ALA A 118 -6.35 -5.49 -1.15
N VAL A 119 -6.70 -6.17 -0.06
CA VAL A 119 -8.05 -6.69 0.17
C VAL A 119 -9.07 -5.56 0.24
N THR A 120 -8.76 -4.48 0.96
CA THR A 120 -9.63 -3.30 1.06
C THR A 120 -9.92 -2.71 -0.31
N ILE A 121 -8.88 -2.47 -1.12
CA ILE A 121 -9.02 -1.98 -2.50
C ILE A 121 -9.89 -2.94 -3.32
N TYR A 122 -9.65 -4.25 -3.24
CA TYR A 122 -10.42 -5.23 -3.98
C TYR A 122 -11.91 -5.23 -3.58
N VAL A 123 -12.21 -5.22 -2.28
CA VAL A 123 -13.60 -5.22 -1.77
C VAL A 123 -14.32 -3.93 -2.16
N VAL A 124 -13.68 -2.77 -2.03
CA VAL A 124 -14.26 -1.48 -2.45
C VAL A 124 -14.59 -1.51 -3.94
N ASN A 125 -13.66 -1.97 -4.78
CA ASN A 125 -13.91 -2.07 -6.22
C ASN A 125 -14.99 -3.10 -6.56
N TRP A 126 -15.09 -4.20 -5.81
CA TRP A 126 -16.15 -5.19 -5.98
C TRP A 126 -17.53 -4.62 -5.65
N VAL A 127 -17.67 -3.91 -4.51
CA VAL A 127 -18.92 -3.24 -4.13
C VAL A 127 -19.32 -2.21 -5.17
N MET A 128 -18.38 -1.37 -5.62
CA MET A 128 -18.63 -0.39 -6.69
C MET A 128 -19.11 -1.06 -7.97
N PHE A 129 -18.46 -2.15 -8.40
CA PHE A 129 -18.87 -2.89 -9.59
C PHE A 129 -20.28 -3.50 -9.45
N ALA A 130 -20.61 -4.05 -8.27
CA ALA A 130 -21.93 -4.61 -7.98
C ALA A 130 -23.04 -3.55 -7.97
N LEU A 131 -22.76 -2.34 -7.49
CA LEU A 131 -23.70 -1.21 -7.53
C LEU A 131 -23.94 -0.72 -8.95
N TYR A 132 -22.90 -0.63 -9.78
CA TYR A 132 -23.01 -0.21 -11.18
C TYR A 132 -23.80 -1.20 -12.06
N GLN A 133 -23.77 -2.50 -11.76
CA GLN A 133 -24.53 -3.50 -12.53
C GLN A 133 -26.02 -3.55 -12.19
N LYS A 134 -26.45 -2.94 -11.08
CA LYS A 134 -27.87 -2.88 -10.68
C LYS A 134 -28.63 -1.70 -11.30
N GLN A 135 -27.93 -0.77 -11.96
CA GLN A 135 -28.50 0.35 -12.72
C GLN A 135 -28.60 -0.02 -14.20
#